data_AF-K1RF90-F1
#
_entry.id   AF-K1RF90-F1
#
_cell.length_a   1.000
_cell.length_b   1.000
_cell.length_c   1.000
_cell.angle_alpha   90.00
_cell.angle_beta   90.00
_cell.angle_gamma   90.00
#
_symmetry.space_group_name_H-M   'P 1'
#
loop_
_entity.id
_entity.type
_entity.pdbx_description
1 polymer ?
#
loop_
_entity_poly.entity_id
_entity_poly.type
_entity_poly.pdbx_seq_one_letter_code
_entity_poly.pdbx_strand_id
1 'polypeptide(L)'
;FKSVMEKAGIKGIILDYPDLVRDANKKWVKYDWDSVKDGVAADVTKLIKSKNWDLIATHSPAGETGHIHHKNTDQAVTNACRSTGNYDKLWYFGKCYWTIPAGLKRITDEELTFKQSLVDLYKNETKPINTYWAQMIPYENWVKATDYVAGK
;
A
#
# COMPACT_ATOMS: atom_id res chain seq x y z
N PHE A 1 5.26 -12.57 2.95
CA PHE A 1 5.15 -12.29 1.49
C PHE A 1 4.81 -13.54 0.67
N LYS A 2 5.75 -14.47 0.43
CA LYS A 2 5.55 -15.62 -0.48
C LYS A 2 4.30 -16.44 -0.16
N SER A 3 4.08 -16.83 1.10
CA SER A 3 2.90 -17.61 1.49
C SER A 3 1.57 -16.91 1.22
N VAL A 4 1.54 -15.57 1.31
CA VAL A 4 0.34 -14.78 1.02
C VAL A 4 0.07 -14.74 -0.48
N MET A 5 1.11 -14.54 -1.27
CA MET A 5 1.02 -14.59 -2.74
C MET A 5 0.54 -15.96 -3.22
N GLU A 6 1.11 -17.03 -2.68
CA GLU A 6 0.71 -18.41 -2.98
C GLU A 6 -0.75 -18.69 -2.62
N LYS A 7 -1.16 -18.32 -1.40
CA LYS A 7 -2.55 -18.52 -0.94
C LYS A 7 -3.56 -17.71 -1.75
N ALA A 8 -3.18 -16.50 -2.16
CA ALA A 8 -4.02 -15.65 -3.00
C ALA A 8 -3.97 -16.03 -4.50
N GLY A 9 -3.10 -16.96 -4.90
CA GLY A 9 -2.93 -17.35 -6.30
C GLY A 9 -2.38 -16.24 -7.19
N ILE A 10 -1.63 -15.27 -6.62
CA ILE A 10 -1.11 -14.10 -7.33
C ILE A 10 0.41 -14.12 -7.46
N LYS A 11 0.92 -13.44 -8.48
CA LYS A 11 2.36 -13.25 -8.68
C LYS A 11 2.82 -11.97 -7.97
N GLY A 12 3.96 -12.04 -7.29
CA GLY A 12 4.55 -10.90 -6.60
C GLY A 12 6.00 -10.66 -7.04
N ILE A 13 6.43 -9.40 -7.01
CA ILE A 13 7.81 -8.95 -7.24
C ILE A 13 8.22 -8.11 -6.04
N ILE A 14 9.47 -8.21 -5.61
CA ILE A 14 10.09 -7.38 -4.57
C ILE A 14 11.12 -6.49 -5.26
N LEU A 15 11.03 -5.16 -5.10
CA LEU A 15 11.99 -4.19 -5.63
C LEU A 15 13.25 -4.01 -4.75
N ASP A 16 13.26 -4.66 -3.58
CA ASP A 16 14.41 -4.81 -2.66
C ASP A 16 15.05 -3.51 -2.17
N TYR A 17 14.23 -2.46 -1.98
CA TYR A 17 14.64 -1.23 -1.30
C TYR A 17 14.51 -1.38 0.23
N PRO A 18 15.47 -0.91 1.03
CA PRO A 18 15.50 -1.18 2.47
C PRO A 18 14.54 -0.30 3.26
N ASP A 19 13.78 -0.89 4.18
CA ASP A 19 12.94 -0.14 5.13
C ASP A 19 13.77 0.42 6.32
N LEU A 20 14.82 -0.31 6.70
CA LEU A 20 15.72 0.01 7.80
C LEU A 20 17.16 0.05 7.31
N VAL A 21 17.95 1.00 7.81
CA VAL A 21 19.40 1.06 7.61
C VAL A 21 20.12 1.14 8.96
N ARG A 22 21.41 0.84 8.97
CA ARG A 22 22.27 1.06 10.14
C ARG A 22 22.73 2.51 10.16
N ASP A 23 22.47 3.22 11.25
CA ASP A 23 23.06 4.54 11.48
C ASP A 23 24.57 4.43 11.81
N ALA A 24 25.23 5.57 12.03
CA ALA A 24 26.64 5.63 12.39
C ALA A 24 27.00 4.83 13.66
N ASN A 25 26.03 4.61 14.55
CA ASN A 25 26.18 3.84 15.78
C ASN A 25 25.79 2.37 15.62
N LYS A 26 25.57 1.90 14.39
CA LYS A 26 25.08 0.56 14.06
C LYS A 26 23.71 0.27 14.66
N LYS A 27 22.85 1.26 14.94
CA LYS A 27 21.46 1.04 15.32
C LYS A 27 20.59 0.94 14.07
N TRP A 28 19.60 0.05 14.07
CA TRP A 28 18.58 0.04 13.02
C TRP A 28 17.70 1.27 13.16
N VAL A 29 17.64 2.08 12.11
CA VAL A 29 16.78 3.25 11.99
C VAL A 29 15.96 3.16 10.72
N LYS A 30 14.76 3.72 10.76
CA LYS A 30 13.88 3.80 9.59
C LYS A 30 14.56 4.63 8.51
N TYR A 31 14.56 4.11 7.29
CA TYR A 31 15.22 4.76 6.17
C TYR A 31 14.20 5.49 5.29
N ASP A 32 14.27 6.81 5.21
CA ASP A 32 13.27 7.61 4.49
C ASP A 32 13.43 7.59 2.94
N TRP A 33 14.33 6.74 2.43
CA TRP A 33 14.65 6.53 1.01
C TRP A 33 15.31 7.70 0.29
N ASP A 34 15.91 8.65 1.00
CA ASP A 34 16.48 9.87 0.42
C ASP A 34 17.47 9.62 -0.74
N SER A 35 18.36 8.62 -0.64
CA SER A 35 19.33 8.32 -1.71
C SER A 35 18.85 7.33 -2.77
N VAL A 36 17.72 6.64 -2.54
CA VAL A 36 17.22 5.57 -3.43
C VAL A 36 15.92 5.96 -4.14
N LYS A 37 15.37 7.14 -3.84
CA LYS A 37 14.08 7.61 -4.34
C LYS A 37 13.98 7.60 -5.87
N ASP A 38 15.05 8.00 -6.56
CA ASP A 38 15.10 8.01 -8.02
C ASP A 38 15.09 6.59 -8.60
N GLY A 39 15.78 5.65 -7.95
CA GLY A 39 15.74 4.23 -8.32
C GLY A 39 14.35 3.64 -8.16
N VAL A 40 13.71 3.87 -7.00
CA VAL A 40 12.32 3.46 -6.73
C VAL A 40 11.38 3.99 -7.82
N ALA A 41 11.50 5.29 -8.15
CA ALA A 41 10.66 5.91 -9.18
C ALA A 41 10.88 5.31 -10.57
N ALA A 42 12.14 5.02 -10.94
CA ALA A 42 12.48 4.40 -12.21
C ALA A 42 11.91 2.98 -12.34
N ASP A 43 12.06 2.15 -11.31
CA ASP A 43 11.57 0.78 -11.31
C ASP A 43 10.04 0.71 -11.32
N VAL A 44 9.38 1.53 -10.50
CA VAL A 44 7.91 1.64 -10.50
C VAL A 44 7.39 2.10 -11.87
N THR A 45 8.04 3.10 -12.48
CA THR A 45 7.67 3.56 -13.82
C THR A 45 7.83 2.45 -14.87
N LYS A 46 8.92 1.67 -14.78
CA LYS A 46 9.15 0.53 -15.67
C LYS A 46 8.05 -0.54 -15.51
N LEU A 47 7.63 -0.83 -14.28
CA LEU A 47 6.53 -1.78 -14.02
C LEU A 47 5.20 -1.29 -14.58
N ILE A 48 4.87 -0.01 -14.40
CA ILE A 48 3.63 0.57 -14.94
C ILE A 48 3.65 0.54 -16.47
N LYS A 49 4.78 0.79 -17.12
CA LYS A 49 4.93 0.69 -18.59
C LYS A 49 4.97 -0.74 -19.13
N SER A 50 5.20 -1.75 -18.28
CA SER A 50 5.45 -3.13 -18.74
C SER A 50 4.25 -3.81 -19.40
N LYS A 51 3.04 -3.31 -19.16
CA LYS A 51 1.80 -3.78 -19.77
C LYS A 51 0.73 -2.69 -19.71
N ASN A 52 -0.34 -2.86 -20.49
CA ASN A 52 -1.52 -2.04 -20.36
C ASN A 52 -2.35 -2.53 -19.16
N TRP A 53 -2.22 -1.86 -18.02
CA TRP A 53 -3.01 -2.18 -16.83
C TRP A 53 -4.44 -1.66 -17.00
N ASP A 54 -5.43 -2.42 -16.53
CA ASP A 54 -6.82 -1.96 -16.42
C ASP A 54 -7.06 -1.18 -15.12
N LEU A 55 -6.31 -1.55 -14.07
CA LEU A 55 -6.37 -0.94 -12.75
C LEU A 55 -4.98 -0.95 -12.11
N ILE A 56 -4.62 0.15 -11.45
CA ILE A 56 -3.42 0.29 -10.64
C ILE A 56 -3.88 0.74 -9.24
N ALA A 57 -3.45 0.05 -8.18
CA ALA A 57 -3.78 0.40 -6.81
C ALA A 57 -2.51 0.66 -5.99
N THR A 58 -2.54 1.66 -5.11
CA THR A 58 -1.43 2.01 -4.20
C THR A 58 -1.96 2.67 -2.92
N HIS A 59 -1.04 3.00 -2.01
CA HIS A 59 -1.34 3.81 -0.83
C HIS A 59 -1.92 5.19 -1.21
N SER A 60 -2.68 5.80 -0.32
CA SER A 60 -3.12 7.17 -0.45
C SER A 60 -1.97 8.16 -0.19
N PRO A 61 -2.08 9.43 -0.65
CA PRO A 61 -1.13 10.49 -0.30
C PRO A 61 -0.93 10.72 1.21
N ALA A 62 -1.93 10.35 2.03
CA ALA A 62 -1.82 10.40 3.48
C ALA A 62 -0.98 9.24 4.08
N GLY A 63 -0.77 8.14 3.34
CA GLY A 63 -0.07 6.94 3.78
C GLY A 63 -0.83 6.13 4.83
N GLU A 64 -2.16 6.21 4.80
CA GLU A 64 -3.18 5.61 5.69
C GLU A 64 -3.05 5.97 7.18
N THR A 65 -1.93 5.60 7.81
CA THR A 65 -1.57 5.95 9.20
C THR A 65 -0.41 6.95 9.25
N GLY A 66 0.03 7.47 8.09
CA GLY A 66 1.10 8.45 7.98
C GLY A 66 2.49 7.86 7.77
N HIS A 67 2.59 6.54 7.52
CA HIS A 67 3.88 5.86 7.37
C HIS A 67 4.68 6.38 6.16
N ILE A 68 5.97 6.64 6.35
CA ILE A 68 6.80 7.30 5.32
C ILE A 68 6.94 6.46 4.05
N HIS A 69 7.13 5.14 4.18
CA HIS A 69 7.27 4.25 3.02
C HIS A 69 5.97 4.15 2.23
N HIS A 70 4.81 4.26 2.89
CA HIS A 70 3.53 4.31 2.20
C HIS A 70 3.41 5.60 1.36
N LYS A 71 3.78 6.75 1.95
CA LYS A 71 3.80 8.05 1.24
C LYS A 71 4.78 8.07 0.08
N ASN A 72 5.98 7.53 0.28
CA ASN A 72 6.99 7.45 -0.78
C ASN A 72 6.54 6.51 -1.92
N THR A 73 5.89 5.38 -1.58
CA THR A 73 5.33 4.45 -2.56
C THR A 73 4.18 5.08 -3.34
N ASP A 74 3.24 5.76 -2.67
CA ASP A 74 2.19 6.56 -3.34
C ASP A 74 2.83 7.57 -4.29
N GLN A 75 3.76 8.38 -3.80
CA GLN A 75 4.37 9.45 -4.59
C GLN A 75 5.03 8.90 -5.88
N ALA A 76 5.74 7.78 -5.78
CA ALA A 76 6.36 7.12 -6.92
C ALA A 76 5.32 6.59 -7.91
N VAL A 77 4.31 5.85 -7.44
CA VAL A 77 3.25 5.28 -8.28
C VAL A 77 2.39 6.37 -8.93
N THR A 78 1.96 7.37 -8.15
CA THR A 78 1.15 8.49 -8.63
C THR A 78 1.87 9.28 -9.72
N ASN A 79 3.16 9.59 -9.54
CA ASN A 79 3.95 10.29 -10.55
C ASN A 79 4.16 9.45 -11.81
N ALA A 80 4.40 8.14 -11.65
CA ALA A 80 4.53 7.22 -12.77
C ALA A 80 3.21 7.12 -13.55
N CYS A 81 2.05 6.99 -12.89
CA CYS A 81 0.75 6.98 -13.54
C CYS A 81 0.48 8.29 -14.31
N ARG A 82 0.80 9.45 -13.72
CA ARG A 82 0.65 10.76 -14.40
C ARG A 82 1.54 10.86 -15.64
N SER A 83 2.83 10.53 -15.51
CA SER A 83 3.79 10.64 -16.62
C SER A 83 3.56 9.60 -17.73
N THR A 84 2.79 8.55 -17.47
CA THR A 84 2.49 7.48 -18.43
C THR A 84 1.06 7.48 -18.95
N GLY A 85 0.23 8.46 -18.55
CA GLY A 85 -1.17 8.53 -18.97
C GLY A 85 -2.07 7.45 -18.38
N ASN A 86 -1.73 6.91 -17.20
CA ASN A 86 -2.51 5.89 -16.49
C ASN A 86 -3.18 6.45 -15.21
N TYR A 87 -3.24 7.76 -15.02
CA TYR A 87 -3.78 8.37 -13.79
C TYR A 87 -5.28 8.11 -13.60
N ASP A 88 -6.03 7.99 -14.68
CA ASP A 88 -7.46 7.63 -14.71
C ASP A 88 -7.72 6.18 -14.27
N LYS A 89 -6.69 5.32 -14.27
CA LYS A 89 -6.75 3.93 -13.83
C LYS A 89 -6.22 3.73 -12.40
N LEU A 90 -5.74 4.81 -11.77
CA LEU A 90 -5.16 4.76 -10.43
C LEU A 90 -6.22 4.84 -9.35
N TRP A 91 -6.11 3.95 -8.37
CA TRP A 91 -6.92 3.89 -7.16
C TRP A 91 -6.03 3.94 -5.93
N TYR A 92 -6.50 4.65 -4.91
CA TYR A 92 -5.88 4.69 -3.59
C TYR A 92 -6.64 3.77 -2.64
N PHE A 93 -5.90 3.12 -1.74
CA PHE A 93 -6.50 2.43 -0.60
C PHE A 93 -7.36 3.39 0.23
N GLY A 94 -8.37 2.81 0.88
CA GLY A 94 -9.33 3.58 1.67
C GLY A 94 -8.68 4.28 2.85
N LYS A 95 -9.31 5.37 3.29
CA LYS A 95 -8.92 6.10 4.50
C LYS A 95 -8.93 5.17 5.71
N CYS A 96 -7.88 5.23 6.53
CA CYS A 96 -7.85 4.55 7.81
C CYS A 96 -8.68 5.33 8.84
N TYR A 97 -9.58 4.63 9.53
CA TYR A 97 -10.41 5.19 10.58
C TYR A 97 -10.05 4.53 11.92
N TRP A 98 -9.81 5.36 12.93
CA TRP A 98 -9.68 4.90 14.33
C TRP A 98 -11.06 4.63 14.95
N THR A 99 -12.05 5.43 14.56
CA THR A 99 -13.46 5.23 14.87
C THR A 99 -14.21 5.08 13.56
N ILE A 100 -14.81 3.91 13.35
CA ILE A 100 -15.48 3.58 12.09
C ILE A 100 -16.72 4.49 11.91
N PRO A 101 -16.81 5.24 10.80
CA PRO A 101 -18.01 6.03 10.50
C PRO A 101 -19.24 5.15 10.30
N ALA A 102 -20.40 5.64 10.73
CA ALA A 102 -21.66 4.98 10.44
C ALA A 102 -21.90 4.87 8.93
N GLY A 103 -22.36 3.72 8.47
CA GLY A 103 -22.66 3.48 7.05
C GLY A 103 -21.45 3.17 6.17
N LEU A 104 -20.23 3.06 6.73
CA LEU A 104 -19.07 2.62 5.95
C LEU A 104 -19.33 1.21 5.39
N LYS A 105 -19.24 1.06 4.07
CA LYS A 105 -19.56 -0.21 3.40
C LYS A 105 -18.49 -1.25 3.74
N ARG A 106 -18.96 -2.40 4.26
CA ARG A 106 -18.14 -3.59 4.48
C ARG A 106 -18.07 -4.43 3.21
N ILE A 107 -16.97 -5.17 3.08
CA ILE A 107 -16.89 -6.30 2.16
C ILE A 107 -17.82 -7.43 2.63
N THR A 108 -18.13 -8.37 1.75
CA THR A 108 -18.95 -9.55 2.08
C THR A 108 -18.27 -10.43 3.13
N ASP A 109 -19.04 -11.27 3.82
CA ASP A 109 -18.49 -12.19 4.82
C ASP A 109 -17.56 -13.23 4.19
N GLU A 110 -17.80 -13.63 2.94
CA GLU A 110 -16.91 -14.52 2.17
C GLU A 110 -15.56 -13.84 1.88
N GLU A 111 -15.59 -12.61 1.35
CA GLU A 111 -14.37 -11.82 1.11
C GLU A 111 -13.61 -11.55 2.41
N LEU A 112 -14.32 -11.24 3.49
CA LEU A 112 -13.72 -11.02 4.81
C LEU A 112 -13.06 -12.30 5.34
N THR A 113 -13.72 -13.44 5.23
CA THR A 113 -13.15 -14.74 5.65
C THR A 113 -11.87 -15.03 4.87
N PHE A 114 -11.90 -14.83 3.55
CA PHE A 114 -10.72 -15.03 2.72
C PHE A 114 -9.60 -14.05 3.08
N LYS A 115 -9.89 -12.75 3.20
CA LYS A 115 -8.93 -11.70 3.59
C LYS A 115 -8.31 -11.99 4.96
N GLN A 116 -9.11 -12.37 5.95
CA GLN A 116 -8.60 -12.75 7.27
C GLN A 116 -7.63 -13.93 7.18
N SER A 117 -7.95 -14.91 6.34
CA SER A 117 -7.08 -16.06 6.12
C SER A 117 -5.72 -15.71 5.47
N LEU A 118 -5.63 -14.56 4.79
CA LEU A 118 -4.37 -13.98 4.29
C LEU A 118 -3.65 -13.17 5.39
N VAL A 119 -4.39 -12.39 6.17
CA VAL A 119 -3.86 -11.61 7.31
C VAL A 119 -3.17 -12.53 8.32
N ASP A 120 -3.76 -13.69 8.61
CA ASP A 120 -3.23 -14.68 9.56
C ASP A 120 -1.85 -15.26 9.16
N LEU A 121 -1.46 -15.13 7.89
CA LEU A 121 -0.12 -15.54 7.43
C LEU A 121 0.97 -14.53 7.82
N TYR A 122 0.64 -13.30 8.18
CA TYR A 122 1.58 -12.26 8.61
C TYR A 122 1.92 -12.35 10.11
N LYS A 123 2.43 -13.51 10.54
CA LYS A 123 2.73 -13.80 11.97
C LYS A 123 3.66 -12.77 12.64
N ASN A 124 4.60 -12.20 11.89
CA ASN A 124 5.54 -11.22 12.42
C ASN A 124 4.93 -9.81 12.53
N GLU A 125 3.79 -9.56 11.88
CA GLU A 125 3.08 -8.27 11.88
C GLU A 125 1.83 -8.31 12.77
N THR A 126 1.59 -9.38 13.53
CA THR A 126 0.37 -9.52 14.35
C THR A 126 0.19 -8.34 15.31
N LYS A 127 1.27 -7.87 15.95
CA LYS A 127 1.21 -6.72 16.85
C LYS A 127 0.79 -5.43 16.13
N PRO A 128 1.45 -4.96 15.06
CA PRO A 128 1.01 -3.77 14.34
C PRO A 128 -0.38 -3.94 13.70
N ILE A 129 -0.73 -5.13 13.20
CA ILE A 129 -2.09 -5.41 12.69
C ILE A 129 -3.14 -5.16 13.76
N ASN A 130 -2.97 -5.77 14.94
CA ASN A 130 -3.94 -5.61 16.03
C ASN A 130 -3.99 -4.19 16.59
N THR A 131 -2.88 -3.46 16.54
CA THR A 131 -2.79 -2.11 17.09
C THR A 131 -3.40 -1.06 16.15
N TYR A 132 -3.21 -1.20 14.84
CA TYR A 132 -3.50 -0.12 13.89
C TYR A 132 -4.54 -0.47 12.82
N TRP A 133 -4.74 -1.75 12.52
CA TRP A 133 -5.43 -2.18 11.29
C TRP A 133 -6.62 -3.09 11.51
N ALA A 134 -6.75 -3.75 12.66
CA ALA A 134 -7.78 -4.76 12.90
C ALA A 134 -9.20 -4.25 12.63
N GLN A 135 -9.50 -3.01 13.04
CA GLN A 135 -10.79 -2.36 12.80
C GLN A 135 -11.07 -2.09 11.31
N MET A 136 -10.02 -1.99 10.49
CA MET A 136 -10.12 -1.71 9.06
C MET A 136 -10.15 -2.97 8.19
N ILE A 137 -9.89 -4.17 8.74
CA ILE A 137 -9.89 -5.44 7.97
C ILE A 137 -11.21 -5.64 7.18
N PRO A 138 -12.42 -5.36 7.72
CA PRO A 138 -13.68 -5.54 7.00
C PRO A 138 -13.98 -4.54 5.88
N TYR A 139 -13.06 -3.62 5.57
CA TYR A 139 -13.33 -2.49 4.70
C TYR A 139 -12.32 -2.41 3.55
N GLU A 140 -12.83 -2.16 2.33
CA GLU A 140 -12.04 -1.95 1.09
C GLU A 140 -12.63 -0.76 0.32
N ASN A 141 -12.75 0.38 0.98
CA ASN A 141 -13.37 1.60 0.43
C ASN A 141 -12.36 2.40 -0.38
N TRP A 142 -11.90 1.83 -1.49
CA TRP A 142 -10.91 2.46 -2.37
C TRP A 142 -11.47 3.74 -3.00
N VAL A 143 -10.57 4.69 -3.24
CA VAL A 143 -10.92 5.99 -3.82
C VAL A 143 -10.16 6.14 -5.13
N LYS A 144 -10.88 6.45 -6.21
CA LYS A 144 -10.24 6.74 -7.49
C LYS A 144 -9.36 7.98 -7.36
N ALA A 145 -8.15 7.96 -7.94
CA ALA A 145 -7.20 9.05 -7.77
C ALA A 145 -7.73 10.41 -8.26
N THR A 146 -8.59 10.40 -9.30
CA THR A 146 -9.28 11.60 -9.81
C THR A 146 -10.28 12.21 -8.84
N ASP A 147 -10.78 11.41 -7.90
CA ASP A 147 -11.84 11.79 -6.96
C ASP A 147 -11.28 12.03 -5.55
N TYR A 148 -9.97 11.85 -5.37
CA TYR A 148 -9.30 12.00 -4.09
C TYR A 148 -9.13 13.48 -3.73
N VAL A 149 -9.68 13.87 -2.57
CA VAL A 149 -9.55 15.22 -2.01
C VAL A 149 -8.63 15.18 -0.79
N ALA A 150 -7.49 15.85 -0.87
CA ALA A 150 -6.55 15.93 0.23
C ALA A 150 -7.17 16.65 1.45
N GLY A 151 -7.02 16.08 2.65
CA GLY A 151 -7.38 16.74 3.90
C GLY A 151 -8.85 16.66 4.33
N LYS A 152 -9.67 15.80 3.71
CA LYS A 152 -11.03 15.46 4.19
C LYS A 152 -11.12 14.06 4.81
#